data_AF-A0A6D2ILH6-F1
#
_entry.id   AF-A0A6D2ILH6-F1
#
_cell.length_a   1.000
_cell.length_b   1.000
_cell.length_c   1.000
_cell.angle_alpha   90.00
_cell.angle_beta   90.00
_cell.angle_gamma   90.00
#
_symmetry.space_group_name_H-M   'P 1'
#
loop_
_entity.id
_entity.type
_entity.pdbx_description
1 polymer ?
#
loop_
_entity_poly.entity_id
_entity_poly.type
_entity_poly.pdbx_seq_one_letter_code
_entity_poly.pdbx_strand_id
1 'polypeptide(L)' 'MIGRRAGTNRVDMRRDDSLLTRFVDSVFYYFRLAEFEILFVLFVVIAYVIFKDLTSRPEYNRILVEKPGGADIWPF' A
#
# COMPACT_ATOMS: atom_id res chain seq x y z
N MET A 1 -33.94 -44.48 40.29
CA MET A 1 -32.47 -44.39 40.27
C MET A 1 -32.07 -43.24 39.36
N ILE A 2 -31.51 -42.17 39.94
CA ILE A 2 -31.07 -40.95 39.24
C ILE A 2 -29.56 -41.07 39.01
N GLY A 3 -29.14 -41.24 37.76
CA GLY A 3 -27.74 -41.16 37.35
C GLY A 3 -27.37 -39.70 37.08
N ARG A 4 -26.67 -39.07 38.02
CA ARG A 4 -26.16 -37.70 37.93
C ARG A 4 -24.84 -37.68 37.14
N ARG A 5 -24.80 -36.86 36.08
CA ARG A 5 -23.70 -36.02 35.57
C ARG A 5 -22.29 -36.62 35.46
N ALA A 6 -21.79 -36.69 34.23
CA ALA A 6 -20.39 -36.39 33.93
C ALA A 6 -20.34 -35.44 32.73
N GLY A 7 -20.46 -34.14 33.02
CA GLY A 7 -19.99 -33.10 32.12
C GLY A 7 -18.56 -32.78 32.49
N THR A 8 -17.63 -33.00 31.57
CA THR A 8 -16.33 -32.33 31.56
C THR A 8 -16.07 -31.86 30.13
N ASN A 9 -16.62 -30.67 29.87
CA ASN A 9 -16.05 -29.63 29.03
C ASN A 9 -14.60 -29.92 28.62
N ARG A 10 -14.38 -30.33 27.37
CA ARG A 10 -13.13 -30.10 26.66
C ARG A 10 -13.08 -28.64 26.24
N VAL A 11 -13.06 -27.77 27.24
CA VAL A 11 -12.77 -26.36 27.08
C VAL A 11 -11.24 -26.28 27.08
N ASP A 12 -10.71 -26.18 25.88
CA ASP A 12 -9.91 -25.01 25.53
C ASP A 12 -8.44 -24.97 25.95
N MET A 13 -7.60 -25.69 25.20
CA MET A 13 -6.14 -25.48 25.14
C MET A 13 -5.66 -25.30 23.70
N ARG A 14 -6.49 -24.69 22.84
CA ARG A 14 -6.17 -24.40 21.43
C ARG A 14 -6.66 -23.01 20.97
N ARG A 15 -7.09 -22.14 21.89
CA ARG A 15 -7.57 -20.80 21.51
C ARG A 15 -6.43 -19.86 21.12
N ASP A 16 -5.27 -19.93 21.77
CA ASP A 16 -4.21 -18.94 21.54
C ASP A 16 -3.54 -19.08 20.17
N ASP A 17 -3.19 -20.32 19.75
CA ASP A 17 -2.72 -20.59 18.38
C ASP A 17 -3.77 -20.20 17.33
N SER A 18 -5.06 -20.46 17.62
CA SER A 18 -6.14 -20.12 16.72
C SER A 18 -6.33 -18.62 16.55
N LEU A 19 -6.04 -17.80 17.56
CA LEU A 19 -6.19 -16.34 17.48
C LEU A 19 -5.03 -15.71 16.69
N LEU A 20 -3.80 -16.16 16.95
CA LEU A 20 -2.62 -15.63 16.25
C LEU A 20 -2.65 -16.01 14.76
N THR A 21 -2.93 -17.29 14.44
CA THR A 21 -3.07 -17.73 13.04
C THR A 21 -4.21 -17.00 12.32
N ARG A 22 -5.39 -16.87 12.97
CA ARG A 22 -6.52 -16.15 12.36
C ARG A 22 -6.23 -14.67 12.14
N PHE A 23 -5.44 -14.04 13.02
CA PHE A 23 -5.00 -12.67 12.84
C PHE A 23 -4.07 -12.55 11.62
N VAL A 24 -3.06 -13.41 11.53
CA VAL A 24 -2.12 -13.46 10.40
C VAL A 24 -2.85 -13.71 9.08
N ASP A 25 -3.78 -14.66 9.04
CA ASP A 25 -4.61 -14.93 7.87
C ASP A 25 -5.46 -13.73 7.46
N SER A 26 -5.98 -12.98 8.43
CA SER A 26 -6.77 -11.77 8.18
C SER A 26 -5.91 -10.65 7.59
N VAL A 27 -4.67 -10.51 8.08
CA VAL A 27 -3.70 -9.54 7.56
C VAL A 27 -3.32 -9.89 6.11
N PHE A 28 -3.01 -11.16 5.82
CA PHE A 28 -2.73 -11.61 4.45
C PHE A 28 -3.93 -11.44 3.52
N TYR A 29 -5.14 -11.73 4.00
CA TYR A 29 -6.37 -11.49 3.24
C TYR A 29 -6.56 -10.00 2.90
N TYR A 30 -6.29 -9.11 3.86
CA TYR A 30 -6.33 -7.67 3.64
C TYR A 30 -5.31 -7.23 2.59
N PHE A 31 -4.05 -7.68 2.70
CA PHE A 31 -3.02 -7.38 1.69
C PHE A 31 -3.37 -7.90 0.30
N ARG A 32 -4.03 -9.07 0.22
CA ARG A 32 -4.51 -9.64 -1.04
C ARG A 32 -5.67 -8.83 -1.64
N LEU A 33 -6.55 -8.27 -0.82
CA LEU A 33 -7.60 -7.35 -1.28
C LEU A 33 -7.01 -6.00 -1.70
N ALA A 34 -6.04 -5.49 -0.94
CA ALA A 34 -5.40 -4.20 -1.16
C ALA A 34 -4.21 -4.26 -2.14
N GLU A 35 -3.96 -5.42 -2.77
CA GLU A 35 -2.82 -5.65 -3.67
C GLU A 35 -2.71 -4.55 -4.72
N PHE A 36 -3.84 -4.23 -5.36
CA PHE A 36 -3.89 -3.21 -6.39
C PHE A 36 -3.65 -1.80 -5.84
N GLU A 37 -4.22 -1.46 -4.67
CA GLU A 37 -4.05 -0.12 -4.08
C GLU A 37 -2.60 0.13 -3.64
N ILE A 38 -1.95 -0.87 -3.03
CA ILE A 38 -0.56 -0.75 -2.60
C ILE A 38 0.35 -0.58 -3.82
N LEU A 39 0.15 -1.37 -4.87
CA LEU A 39 0.89 -1.23 -6.12
C LEU A 39 0.62 0.11 -6.80
N PHE A 40 -0.62 0.59 -6.77
CA PHE A 40 -1.00 1.88 -7.32
C PHE A 40 -0.33 3.04 -6.58
N VAL A 41 -0.39 3.08 -5.25
CA VAL A 41 0.27 4.12 -4.46
C VAL A 41 1.78 4.05 -4.63
N LEU A 42 2.37 2.86 -4.60
CA LEU A 42 3.80 2.67 -4.86
C LEU A 42 4.19 3.18 -6.24
N PHE A 43 3.40 2.86 -7.27
CA PHE A 43 3.59 3.36 -8.63
C PHE A 43 3.55 4.89 -8.68
N VAL A 44 2.56 5.52 -8.05
CA VAL A 44 2.44 6.98 -7.99
C VAL A 44 3.63 7.60 -7.27
N VAL A 45 4.10 7.01 -6.16
CA VAL A 45 5.29 7.49 -5.44
C VAL A 45 6.54 7.39 -6.30
N ILE A 46 6.75 6.26 -6.98
CA ILE A 46 7.90 6.08 -7.89
C ILE A 46 7.82 7.09 -9.03
N ALA A 47 6.66 7.22 -9.67
CA ALA A 47 6.45 8.20 -10.74
C ALA A 47 6.72 9.62 -10.25
N TYR A 48 6.20 10.01 -9.07
CA TYR A 48 6.44 11.31 -8.46
C TYR A 48 7.93 11.60 -8.25
N VAL A 49 8.69 10.63 -7.73
CA VAL A 49 10.14 10.77 -7.54
C VAL A 49 10.85 10.94 -8.88
N ILE A 50 10.49 10.15 -9.90
CA ILE A 50 11.07 10.26 -11.25
C ILE A 50 10.76 11.63 -11.86
N PHE A 51 9.51 12.06 -11.83
CA PHE A 51 9.12 13.37 -12.36
C PHE A 51 9.81 14.51 -11.62
N LYS A 52 9.96 14.42 -10.31
CA LYS A 52 10.73 15.38 -9.52
C LYS A 52 12.19 15.40 -9.94
N ASP A 53 12.82 14.23 -10.13
CA ASP A 53 14.21 14.16 -10.58
C ASP A 53 14.39 14.76 -11.98
N LEU A 54 13.48 14.45 -12.91
CA LEU A 54 13.52 14.98 -14.28
C LEU A 54 13.28 16.49 -14.35
N THR A 55 12.33 17.02 -13.55
CA THR A 55 11.98 18.46 -13.55
C THR A 55 12.95 19.32 -12.75
N SER A 56 13.70 18.74 -11.80
CA SER A 56 14.73 19.46 -11.05
C SER A 56 16.00 19.73 -11.87
N ARG A 57 16.18 19.04 -13.00
CA ARG A 57 17.32 19.25 -13.90
C ARG A 57 17.00 20.33 -14.94
N PRO A 58 17.69 21.49 -14.92
CA PRO A 58 17.39 22.60 -15.82
C PRO A 58 17.60 22.25 -17.32
N GLU A 59 18.40 21.22 -17.64
CA GLU A 59 18.60 20.75 -19.01
C GLU A 59 17.38 20.02 -19.59
N TYR A 60 16.63 19.27 -18.77
CA TYR A 60 15.44 18.51 -19.18
C TYR A 60 14.15 19.33 -19.09
N ASN A 61 14.14 20.40 -18.29
CA ASN A 61 13.00 21.33 -18.19
C ASN A 61 12.70 22.08 -19.49
N ARG A 62 13.57 21.98 -20.51
CA ARG A 62 13.39 22.60 -21.83
C ARG A 62 12.30 21.94 -22.69
N ILE A 63 11.86 20.73 -22.35
CA ILE A 63 10.74 20.04 -23.04
C ILE A 63 9.39 20.64 -22.61
N LEU A 64 9.31 21.21 -21.40
CA LEU A 64 8.12 21.90 -20.86
C LEU A 64 8.27 23.43 -20.89
N VAL A 65 9.50 23.91 -21.09
CA VAL A 65 9.87 25.32 -21.29
C VAL A 65 10.60 25.42 -22.64
N GLU A 66 9.95 25.01 -23.72
CA GLU A 66 10.36 25.50 -25.02
C GLU A 66 9.80 26.92 -25.13
N LYS A 67 10.63 27.92 -24.83
CA LYS A 67 10.32 29.31 -25.16
C LYS A 67 10.12 29.32 -26.69
N PRO A 68 8.93 29.65 -27.20
CA PRO A 68 8.67 29.57 -28.64
C PRO A 68 9.56 30.60 -29.34
N GLY A 69 10.57 30.12 -30.05
CA GLY A 69 11.40 30.91 -30.96
C GLY A 69 12.42 31.82 -30.29
N GLY A 70 13.61 31.87 -30.89
CA GLY A 70 14.71 32.76 -30.51
C GLY A 70 14.43 34.25 -30.76
N ALA A 71 13.40 34.81 -30.13
CA ALA A 71 13.19 36.24 -30.05
C ALA A 71 12.90 36.63 -28.60
N ASP A 72 13.70 37.56 -28.09
CA ASP A 72 13.63 38.18 -26.77
C ASP A 72 12.34 39.00 -26.59
N ILE A 73 11.20 38.35 -26.51
CA ILE A 73 9.91 38.97 -26.17
C ILE A 73 9.20 38.13 -25.12
N TRP A 74 9.62 38.29 -23.87
CA TRP A 74 8.79 37.94 -22.70
C TRP A 74 8.60 39.20 -21.86
N PRO A 75 7.39 39.80 -21.79
CA PRO A 75 7.21 41.11 -21.19
C PRO A 75 6.61 41.01 -19.78
N PHE A 76 7.21 40.24 -18.87
CA PHE A 76 6.92 40.30 -17.42
C PHE A 76 8.16 39.88 -16.64
#